data_AF-A0A258N9S6-F1
#
_entry.id   AF-A0A258N9S6-F1
#
_cell.length_a   1.000
_cell.length_b   1.000
_cell.length_c   1.000
_cell.angle_alpha   90.00
_cell.angle_beta   90.00
_cell.angle_gamma   90.00
#
_symmetry.space_group_name_H-M   'P 1'
#
loop_
_entity.id
_entity.type
_entity.pdbx_description
1 polymer ?
#
loop_
_entity_poly.entity_id
_entity_poly.type
_entity_poly.pdbx_seq_one_letter_code
_entity_poly.pdbx_strand_id
1 'polypeptide(L)'
;MGYPPKVTHKPPAARLNTLDGKTIYLIDVRFDDSHILLQQMQKWFAEHVPSVKTVLKPLSSTYMQDDPATWEEIKAKGDAAIIGVGHCSTCAPGVVTHGMTIDSKYGVPTVAIHTRVFEGVVRAVAQANGMPYMRQVFVPQPVMGKSAPELWAYVDGNDPTTGRPVMEGVIESLTKPITDEELKSVAFVRSTPRLVEPDSKENLHRLFRDNHWTDQLPIMLPTEERVAAMLAGTRRKPNDVVGHMRATQFREYWEYTVENVAVNAVMAGAKPEYFPVILALAASGVTSRESSTSSAAAMVAVNGPIRHELGMNSGIGATGPYNHANATIGRAYGLLSQNLQGGSVPGLSYMGSQGNNYSYNNMMFAENEERSPWEPFHVQRGFLSTDSTVSVFNGCRSTAFTLGLRAEHWRNHVRHMLRGMDPLSPPTLLLDPIAARQFVEHGFTTKEQLIAWVHDNARIAAREYWDYQLVQNYIYPRATFGEEPWATRLKAGPDELIHMFRPEDIHVVVMGGETNGYWRIMGGSYQKTVSVDEWR
;
A
#
# COMPACT_ATOMS: atom_id res chain seq x y z
N MET A 1 10.63 -7.60 -16.76
CA MET A 1 9.99 -6.41 -16.17
C MET A 1 8.65 -6.19 -16.85
N GLY A 2 7.69 -5.52 -16.19
CA GLY A 2 6.45 -5.08 -16.83
C GLY A 2 6.69 -3.92 -17.81
N TYR A 3 5.69 -3.58 -18.61
CA TYR A 3 5.69 -2.46 -19.54
C TYR A 3 5.22 -1.18 -18.84
N PRO A 4 6.11 -0.18 -18.71
CA PRO A 4 5.74 1.12 -18.16
C PRO A 4 4.80 1.89 -19.10
N PRO A 5 3.92 2.73 -18.55
CA PRO A 5 3.11 3.63 -19.33
C PRO A 5 3.95 4.71 -20.01
N LYS A 6 3.40 5.30 -21.08
CA LYS A 6 4.02 6.42 -21.77
C LYS A 6 3.90 7.68 -20.92
N VAL A 7 5.04 8.19 -20.48
CA VAL A 7 5.10 9.48 -19.76
C VAL A 7 4.77 10.61 -20.73
N THR A 8 3.76 11.40 -20.39
CA THR A 8 3.35 12.60 -21.15
C THR A 8 3.73 13.84 -20.37
N HIS A 9 4.44 14.77 -21.02
CA HIS A 9 4.89 16.01 -20.39
C HIS A 9 3.70 16.85 -19.89
N LYS A 10 3.80 17.34 -18.65
CA LYS A 10 2.85 18.25 -18.02
C LYS A 10 3.52 19.62 -17.85
N PRO A 11 3.15 20.63 -18.66
CA PRO A 11 3.80 21.94 -18.62
C PRO A 11 3.50 22.65 -17.29
N PRO A 12 4.47 23.34 -16.67
CA PRO A 12 4.26 24.11 -15.45
C PRO A 12 3.44 25.39 -15.70
N ALA A 13 2.81 25.90 -14.64
CA ALA A 13 2.15 27.21 -14.66
C ALA A 13 3.15 28.37 -14.74
N ALA A 14 2.74 29.46 -15.38
CA ALA A 14 3.51 30.70 -15.41
C ALA A 14 3.68 31.28 -13.99
N ARG A 15 4.92 31.55 -13.58
CA ARG A 15 5.26 32.01 -12.22
C ARG A 15 4.93 33.49 -12.01
N LEU A 16 4.73 33.88 -10.76
CA LEU A 16 4.36 35.25 -10.40
C LEU A 16 5.58 36.18 -10.48
N ASN A 17 5.43 37.41 -10.99
CA ASN A 17 6.55 38.37 -10.97
C ASN A 17 6.88 38.88 -9.55
N THR A 18 5.88 38.89 -8.66
CA THR A 18 5.99 39.32 -7.25
C THR A 18 4.88 38.66 -6.44
N LEU A 19 5.09 38.52 -5.13
CA LEU A 19 4.06 38.11 -4.18
C LEU A 19 3.30 39.30 -3.55
N ASP A 20 3.73 40.54 -3.81
CA ASP A 20 3.11 41.73 -3.21
C ASP A 20 1.62 41.85 -3.58
N GLY A 21 0.77 41.92 -2.56
CA GLY A 21 -0.69 42.00 -2.72
C GLY A 21 -1.36 40.69 -3.19
N LYS A 22 -0.61 39.59 -3.28
CA LYS A 22 -1.09 38.29 -3.80
C LYS A 22 -1.75 37.44 -2.73
N THR A 23 -2.65 36.56 -3.17
CA THR A 23 -3.32 35.58 -2.31
C THR A 23 -2.73 34.19 -2.50
N ILE A 24 -2.13 33.62 -1.46
CA ILE A 24 -1.50 32.30 -1.47
C ILE A 24 -2.35 31.32 -0.66
N TYR A 25 -2.74 30.21 -1.28
CA TYR A 25 -3.43 29.12 -0.60
C TYR A 25 -2.42 28.15 0.01
N LEU A 26 -2.56 27.87 1.31
CA LEU A 26 -1.81 26.85 2.05
C LEU A 26 -2.71 25.61 2.17
N ILE A 27 -2.42 24.57 1.40
CA ILE A 27 -3.29 23.41 1.25
C ILE A 27 -2.83 22.30 2.20
N ASP A 28 -3.67 22.00 3.17
CA ASP A 28 -3.46 20.89 4.12
C ASP A 28 -4.02 19.58 3.56
N VAL A 29 -3.15 18.59 3.39
CA VAL A 29 -3.51 17.25 2.90
C VAL A 29 -4.13 16.34 3.96
N ARG A 30 -4.39 16.87 5.17
CA ARG A 30 -5.02 16.17 6.30
C ARG A 30 -4.26 14.93 6.73
N PHE A 31 -2.94 15.04 6.89
CA PHE A 31 -2.11 13.91 7.29
C PHE A 31 -1.07 14.33 8.35
N ASP A 32 -1.19 13.75 9.56
CA ASP A 32 -0.25 13.87 10.69
C ASP A 32 0.41 15.25 10.86
N ASP A 33 -0.22 16.15 11.64
CA ASP A 33 0.32 17.46 12.01
C ASP A 33 0.72 18.39 10.83
N SER A 34 0.37 18.03 9.59
CA SER A 34 0.62 18.85 8.38
C SER A 34 0.05 20.25 8.51
N HIS A 35 -1.17 20.36 9.06
CA HIS A 35 -1.83 21.64 9.31
C HIS A 35 -1.03 22.54 10.27
N ILE A 36 -0.32 21.98 11.26
CA ILE A 36 0.45 22.75 12.24
C ILE A 36 1.67 23.38 11.56
N LEU A 37 2.38 22.64 10.69
CA LEU A 37 3.50 23.22 9.92
C LEU A 37 2.99 24.34 8.98
N LEU A 38 1.87 24.11 8.28
CA LEU A 38 1.30 25.12 7.38
C LEU A 38 0.82 26.37 8.13
N GLN A 39 0.33 26.23 9.36
CA GLN A 39 0.05 27.37 10.23
C GLN A 39 1.33 28.15 10.59
N GLN A 40 2.46 27.48 10.79
CA GLN A 40 3.73 28.19 11.01
C GLN A 40 4.19 28.93 9.75
N MET A 41 3.98 28.37 8.55
CA MET A 41 4.24 29.09 7.28
C MET A 41 3.31 30.29 7.11
N GLN A 42 2.03 30.16 7.45
CA GLN A 42 1.07 31.26 7.47
C GLN A 42 1.54 32.40 8.37
N LYS A 43 1.96 32.06 9.60
CA LYS A 43 2.51 33.01 10.56
C LYS A 43 3.77 33.69 10.01
N TRP A 44 4.67 32.93 9.37
CA TRP A 44 5.89 33.48 8.79
C TRP A 44 5.60 34.54 7.72
N PHE A 45 4.64 34.27 6.81
CA PHE A 45 4.21 35.27 5.82
C PHE A 45 3.64 36.53 6.47
N ALA A 46 2.82 36.40 7.52
CA ALA A 46 2.27 37.54 8.22
C ALA A 46 3.34 38.43 8.88
N GLU A 47 4.42 37.83 9.38
CA GLU A 47 5.52 38.55 10.03
C GLU A 47 6.51 39.18 9.03
N HIS A 48 6.80 38.50 7.91
CA HIS A 48 7.90 38.87 7.02
C HIS A 48 7.44 39.48 5.68
N VAL A 49 6.23 39.16 5.23
CA VAL A 49 5.67 39.61 3.94
C VAL A 49 4.18 39.97 4.11
N PRO A 50 3.83 40.97 4.95
CA PRO A 50 2.45 41.24 5.36
C PRO A 50 1.51 41.67 4.23
N SER A 51 2.05 42.02 3.06
CA SER A 51 1.24 42.31 1.87
C SER A 51 0.69 41.06 1.18
N VAL A 52 1.21 39.87 1.51
CA VAL A 52 0.67 38.58 1.07
C VAL A 52 -0.51 38.18 1.93
N LYS A 53 -1.64 37.87 1.30
CA LYS A 53 -2.80 37.25 1.95
C LYS A 53 -2.63 35.75 1.90
N THR A 54 -2.79 35.05 3.03
CA THR A 54 -2.72 33.59 3.08
C THR A 54 -4.08 32.98 3.46
N VAL A 55 -4.42 31.86 2.82
CA VAL A 55 -5.65 31.10 3.11
C VAL A 55 -5.28 29.66 3.40
N LEU A 56 -5.45 29.22 4.66
CA LEU A 56 -5.28 27.81 5.02
C LEU A 56 -6.53 27.02 4.62
N LYS A 57 -6.37 26.05 3.72
CA LYS A 57 -7.46 25.27 3.14
C LYS A 57 -7.17 23.77 3.28
N PRO A 58 -7.88 23.04 4.15
CA PRO A 58 -7.78 21.59 4.16
C PRO A 58 -8.49 20.99 2.95
N LEU A 59 -8.00 19.85 2.44
CA LEU A 59 -8.69 19.09 1.40
C LEU A 59 -10.13 18.74 1.82
N SER A 60 -11.00 18.56 0.83
CA SER A 60 -12.38 18.11 1.03
C SER A 60 -12.49 16.60 1.29
N SER A 61 -11.38 15.87 1.28
CA SER A 61 -11.31 14.43 1.58
C SER A 61 -9.91 14.05 2.09
N THR A 62 -9.63 12.75 2.14
CA THR A 62 -8.26 12.25 2.36
C THR A 62 -7.39 12.58 1.14
N TYR A 63 -6.07 12.69 1.34
CA TYR A 63 -5.12 12.94 0.26
C TYR A 63 -5.17 11.93 -0.89
N MET A 64 -5.79 10.75 -0.68
CA MET A 64 -5.99 9.72 -1.70
C MET A 64 -6.98 10.13 -2.80
N GLN A 65 -7.86 11.10 -2.53
CA GLN A 65 -8.86 11.54 -3.49
C GLN A 65 -8.44 12.85 -4.15
N ASP A 66 -8.84 13.03 -5.41
CA ASP A 66 -8.74 14.33 -6.10
C ASP A 66 -9.78 15.31 -5.52
N ASP A 67 -9.49 16.62 -5.58
CA ASP A 67 -10.36 17.66 -5.03
C ASP A 67 -10.65 18.79 -6.05
N PRO A 68 -11.35 18.50 -7.17
CA PRO A 68 -11.59 19.48 -8.22
C PRO A 68 -12.28 20.76 -7.74
N ALA A 69 -13.16 20.67 -6.75
CA ALA A 69 -13.85 21.82 -6.19
C ALA A 69 -12.89 22.79 -5.51
N THR A 70 -11.95 22.27 -4.69
CA THR A 70 -10.90 23.09 -4.08
C THR A 70 -9.95 23.66 -5.13
N TRP A 71 -9.59 22.88 -6.16
CA TRP A 71 -8.73 23.35 -7.25
C TRP A 71 -9.35 24.50 -8.04
N GLU A 72 -10.63 24.41 -8.39
CA GLU A 72 -11.36 25.51 -9.05
C GLU A 72 -11.50 26.74 -8.15
N GLU A 73 -11.70 26.56 -6.84
CA GLU A 73 -11.71 27.68 -5.90
C GLU A 73 -10.37 28.42 -5.90
N ILE A 74 -9.26 27.68 -5.81
CA ILE A 74 -7.91 28.25 -5.80
C ILE A 74 -7.63 28.96 -7.12
N LYS A 75 -8.01 28.37 -8.25
CA LYS A 75 -7.86 29.02 -9.56
C LYS A 75 -8.67 30.32 -9.67
N ALA A 76 -9.86 30.36 -9.06
CA ALA A 76 -10.74 31.52 -9.14
C ALA A 76 -10.34 32.66 -8.18
N LYS A 77 -9.72 32.34 -7.03
CA LYS A 77 -9.52 33.28 -5.91
C LYS A 77 -8.08 33.44 -5.45
N GLY A 78 -7.20 32.49 -5.79
CA GLY A 78 -5.79 32.50 -5.43
C GLY A 78 -4.91 32.94 -6.59
N ASP A 79 -3.72 33.43 -6.26
CA ASP A 79 -2.65 33.72 -7.22
C ASP A 79 -1.59 32.60 -7.23
N ALA A 80 -1.43 31.86 -6.13
CA ALA A 80 -0.50 30.76 -5.98
C ALA A 80 -0.94 29.77 -4.89
N ALA A 81 -0.29 28.60 -4.86
CA ALA A 81 -0.55 27.55 -3.89
C ALA A 81 0.74 26.96 -3.29
N ILE A 82 0.65 26.56 -2.03
CA ILE A 82 1.64 25.78 -1.31
C ILE A 82 0.89 24.56 -0.78
N ILE A 83 1.29 23.35 -1.16
CA ILE A 83 0.65 22.12 -0.71
C ILE A 83 1.60 21.31 0.16
N GLY A 84 1.12 20.85 1.31
CA GLY A 84 1.96 20.11 2.24
C GLY A 84 1.22 19.48 3.41
N VAL A 85 1.88 18.69 4.23
CA VAL A 85 3.30 18.29 4.09
C VAL A 85 3.35 16.83 3.71
N GLY A 86 4.13 16.50 2.69
CA GLY A 86 4.36 15.11 2.31
C GLY A 86 5.44 14.48 3.17
N HIS A 87 5.07 13.66 4.15
CA HIS A 87 6.01 13.09 5.12
C HIS A 87 5.81 11.60 5.46
N CYS A 88 5.11 10.89 4.58
CA CYS A 88 4.88 9.45 4.62
C CYS A 88 4.91 8.84 3.20
N SER A 89 4.95 7.51 3.11
CA SER A 89 5.17 6.78 1.83
C SER A 89 4.07 6.98 0.79
N THR A 90 2.86 7.33 1.22
CA THR A 90 1.67 7.47 0.38
C THR A 90 1.25 8.93 0.25
N CYS A 91 1.25 9.70 1.34
CA CYS A 91 0.92 11.13 1.34
C CYS A 91 1.98 11.98 0.64
N ALA A 92 3.28 11.66 0.71
CA ALA A 92 4.29 12.43 -0.01
C ALA A 92 4.12 12.34 -1.55
N PRO A 93 3.93 11.15 -2.14
CA PRO A 93 3.48 11.04 -3.53
C PRO A 93 2.16 11.76 -3.82
N GLY A 94 1.20 11.77 -2.88
CA GLY A 94 -0.06 12.50 -3.03
C GLY A 94 0.14 14.00 -3.13
N VAL A 95 0.91 14.59 -2.22
CA VAL A 95 1.24 16.02 -2.18
C VAL A 95 1.89 16.48 -3.49
N VAL A 96 2.87 15.74 -4.02
CA VAL A 96 3.51 16.12 -5.29
C VAL A 96 2.55 15.97 -6.48
N THR A 97 1.69 14.94 -6.50
CA THR A 97 0.74 14.70 -7.60
C THR A 97 -0.38 15.75 -7.62
N HIS A 98 -0.91 16.11 -6.44
CA HIS A 98 -1.86 17.21 -6.30
C HIS A 98 -1.21 18.54 -6.67
N GLY A 99 0.02 18.79 -6.22
CA GLY A 99 0.80 19.97 -6.61
C GLY A 99 0.96 20.10 -8.12
N MET A 100 1.33 19.02 -8.81
CA MET A 100 1.42 18.97 -10.28
C MET A 100 0.07 19.22 -10.95
N THR A 101 -1.03 18.75 -10.36
CA THR A 101 -2.38 18.94 -10.88
C THR A 101 -2.76 20.41 -10.81
N ILE A 102 -2.56 21.06 -9.67
CA ILE A 102 -2.83 22.49 -9.49
C ILE A 102 -1.95 23.32 -10.45
N ASP A 103 -0.66 23.00 -10.52
CA ASP A 103 0.32 23.73 -11.35
C ASP A 103 0.02 23.59 -12.85
N SER A 104 -0.12 22.36 -13.34
CA SER A 104 -0.19 22.11 -14.77
C SER A 104 -1.61 22.16 -15.33
N LYS A 105 -2.59 21.57 -14.62
CA LYS A 105 -3.98 21.44 -15.12
C LYS A 105 -4.82 22.69 -14.80
N TYR A 106 -4.66 23.25 -13.60
CA TYR A 106 -5.42 24.43 -13.19
C TYR A 106 -4.68 25.74 -13.43
N GLY A 107 -3.40 25.69 -13.78
CA GLY A 107 -2.61 26.85 -14.17
C GLY A 107 -2.24 27.76 -13.01
N VAL A 108 -2.22 27.25 -11.77
CA VAL A 108 -1.90 28.03 -10.57
C VAL A 108 -0.49 27.69 -10.09
N PRO A 109 0.44 28.65 -10.01
CA PRO A 109 1.79 28.43 -9.50
C PRO A 109 1.82 27.73 -8.16
N THR A 110 2.43 26.55 -8.13
CA THR A 110 2.41 25.68 -6.96
C THR A 110 3.79 25.21 -6.55
N VAL A 111 4.04 25.19 -5.25
CA VAL A 111 5.18 24.53 -4.62
C VAL A 111 4.69 23.44 -3.66
N ALA A 112 5.32 22.28 -3.72
CA ALA A 112 5.02 21.15 -2.85
C ALA A 112 6.04 21.04 -1.71
N ILE A 113 5.57 20.91 -0.48
CA ILE A 113 6.41 20.81 0.72
C ILE A 113 6.48 19.36 1.19
N HIS A 114 7.70 18.87 1.40
CA HIS A 114 7.96 17.50 1.82
C HIS A 114 8.98 17.46 2.96
N THR A 115 9.09 16.33 3.64
CA THR A 115 10.23 16.10 4.53
C THR A 115 11.39 15.44 3.79
N ARG A 116 12.62 15.74 4.22
CA ARG A 116 13.88 15.34 3.54
C ARG A 116 13.96 13.86 3.17
N VAL A 117 13.44 12.99 4.03
CA VAL A 117 13.52 11.52 3.89
C VAL A 117 12.81 11.03 2.62
N PHE A 118 11.83 11.80 2.10
CA PHE A 118 11.05 11.41 0.93
C PHE A 118 11.52 12.03 -0.39
N GLU A 119 12.61 12.80 -0.40
CA GLU A 119 13.12 13.50 -1.59
C GLU A 119 13.18 12.58 -2.83
N GLY A 120 13.85 11.44 -2.72
CA GLY A 120 14.00 10.51 -3.84
C GLY A 120 12.66 10.02 -4.39
N VAL A 121 11.72 9.72 -3.50
CA VAL A 121 10.38 9.23 -3.86
C VAL A 121 9.59 10.29 -4.61
N VAL A 122 9.54 11.52 -4.09
CA VAL A 122 8.71 12.58 -4.67
C VAL A 122 9.25 13.06 -6.01
N ARG A 123 10.58 13.13 -6.17
CA ARG A 123 11.23 13.38 -7.46
C ARG A 123 10.93 12.28 -8.48
N ALA A 124 11.03 11.02 -8.07
CA ALA A 124 10.71 9.89 -8.93
C ALA A 124 9.23 9.88 -9.36
N VAL A 125 8.31 10.25 -8.47
CA VAL A 125 6.88 10.38 -8.77
C VAL A 125 6.62 11.53 -9.74
N ALA A 126 7.24 12.70 -9.53
CA ALA A 126 7.12 13.84 -10.41
C ALA A 126 7.61 13.54 -11.83
N GLN A 127 8.79 12.90 -11.94
CA GLN A 127 9.33 12.43 -13.21
C GLN A 127 8.42 11.40 -13.89
N ALA A 128 7.95 10.39 -13.14
CA ALA A 128 7.07 9.36 -13.68
C ALA A 128 5.73 9.94 -14.17
N ASN A 129 5.23 11.01 -13.56
CA ASN A 129 3.99 11.67 -13.94
C ASN A 129 4.17 12.83 -14.93
N GLY A 130 5.37 12.99 -15.51
CA GLY A 130 5.61 13.92 -16.62
C GLY A 130 5.98 15.35 -16.24
N MET A 131 6.35 15.61 -14.99
CA MET A 131 6.78 16.95 -14.52
C MET A 131 8.05 16.86 -13.66
N PRO A 132 9.19 16.43 -14.23
CA PRO A 132 10.42 16.14 -13.47
C PRO A 132 10.98 17.35 -12.69
N TYR A 133 10.69 18.57 -13.15
CA TYR A 133 11.12 19.81 -12.52
C TYR A 133 10.01 20.47 -11.67
N MET A 134 9.01 19.70 -11.22
CA MET A 134 8.02 20.19 -10.26
C MET A 134 8.72 20.82 -9.05
N ARG A 135 8.36 22.07 -8.73
CA ARG A 135 9.03 22.85 -7.70
C ARG A 135 8.65 22.35 -6.32
N GLN A 136 9.67 22.01 -5.53
CA GLN A 136 9.55 21.31 -4.26
C GLN A 136 10.53 21.90 -3.26
N VAL A 137 10.11 21.99 -2.00
CA VAL A 137 10.94 22.44 -0.87
C VAL A 137 10.87 21.39 0.24
N PHE A 138 11.96 21.23 0.96
CA PHE A 138 12.08 20.22 2.00
C PHE A 138 12.26 20.82 3.39
N VAL A 139 11.68 20.14 4.38
CA VAL A 139 11.89 20.41 5.81
C VAL A 139 12.43 19.16 6.52
N PRO A 140 12.94 19.26 7.76
CA PRO A 140 13.38 18.09 8.53
C PRO A 140 12.25 17.07 8.80
N GLN A 141 12.63 15.81 9.03
CA GLN A 141 11.75 14.73 9.51
C GLN A 141 12.05 14.46 11.00
N PRO A 142 11.05 14.20 11.87
CA PRO A 142 9.62 14.10 11.60
C PRO A 142 8.87 15.44 11.78
N VAL A 143 7.73 15.59 11.09
CA VAL A 143 6.72 16.62 11.39
C VAL A 143 5.75 16.12 12.46
N MET A 144 5.36 14.85 12.38
CA MET A 144 4.51 14.18 13.37
C MET A 144 5.08 14.29 14.79
N GLY A 145 4.24 14.68 15.75
CA GLY A 145 4.56 14.77 17.17
C GLY A 145 5.41 15.98 17.55
N LYS A 146 5.61 16.94 16.64
CA LYS A 146 6.37 18.17 16.91
C LYS A 146 5.46 19.29 17.39
N SER A 147 5.96 20.07 18.35
CA SER A 147 5.29 21.25 18.84
C SER A 147 5.34 22.40 17.83
N ALA A 148 4.42 23.36 17.95
CA ALA A 148 4.42 24.55 17.08
C ALA A 148 5.75 25.32 17.07
N PRO A 149 6.46 25.54 18.20
CA PRO A 149 7.79 26.16 18.19
C PRO A 149 8.86 25.34 17.45
N GLU A 150 8.84 24.01 17.57
CA GLU A 150 9.77 23.15 16.81
C GLU A 150 9.49 23.24 15.30
N LEU A 151 8.21 23.23 14.91
CA LEU A 151 7.81 23.37 13.51
C LEU A 151 8.06 24.78 12.97
N TRP A 152 7.99 25.81 13.81
CA TRP A 152 8.43 27.16 13.45
C TRP A 152 9.91 27.16 13.09
N ALA A 153 10.77 26.50 13.87
CA ALA A 153 12.19 26.38 13.58
C ALA A 153 12.48 25.63 12.27
N TYR A 154 11.55 24.80 11.78
CA TYR A 154 11.67 24.17 10.47
C TYR A 154 11.35 25.16 9.34
N VAL A 155 10.30 25.97 9.52
CA VAL A 155 9.88 27.00 8.56
C VAL A 155 10.89 28.14 8.46
N ASP A 156 11.37 28.62 9.60
CA ASP A 156 12.35 29.71 9.71
C ASP A 156 13.80 29.23 9.54
N GLY A 157 13.98 27.92 9.43
CA GLY A 157 15.27 27.27 9.24
C GLY A 157 15.66 27.06 7.78
N ASN A 158 16.65 26.20 7.59
CA ASN A 158 17.17 25.85 6.27
C ASN A 158 16.57 24.53 5.74
N ASP A 159 16.31 24.50 4.44
CA ASP A 159 15.98 23.28 3.71
C ASP A 159 17.16 22.29 3.84
N PRO A 160 16.96 21.12 4.45
CA PRO A 160 18.03 20.14 4.71
C PRO A 160 18.61 19.49 3.43
N THR A 161 18.02 19.76 2.27
CA THR A 161 18.51 19.31 0.96
C THR A 161 19.43 20.35 0.33
N THR A 162 19.08 21.62 0.43
CA THR A 162 19.80 22.70 -0.27
C THR A 162 20.68 23.56 0.64
N GLY A 163 20.47 23.51 1.95
CA GLY A 163 21.13 24.35 2.95
C GLY A 163 20.68 25.82 2.95
N ARG A 164 19.70 26.19 2.11
CA ARG A 164 19.15 27.55 2.00
C ARG A 164 17.88 27.72 2.85
N PRO A 165 17.49 28.94 3.24
CA PRO A 165 16.27 29.16 4.00
C PRO A 165 15.03 28.58 3.32
N VAL A 166 14.18 27.87 4.07
CA VAL A 166 12.99 27.19 3.56
C VAL A 166 12.04 28.18 2.86
N MET A 167 11.72 29.28 3.54
CA MET A 167 10.77 30.26 3.01
C MET A 167 11.30 31.06 1.82
N GLU A 168 12.62 31.26 1.71
CA GLU A 168 13.22 31.79 0.47
C GLU A 168 13.01 30.81 -0.68
N GLY A 169 13.26 29.52 -0.47
CA GLY A 169 13.01 28.48 -1.47
C GLY A 169 11.54 28.42 -1.92
N VAL A 170 10.59 28.62 -1.01
CA VAL A 170 9.15 28.71 -1.30
C VAL A 170 8.84 29.92 -2.18
N ILE A 171 9.31 31.11 -1.79
CA ILE A 171 9.08 32.35 -2.52
C ILE A 171 9.69 32.28 -3.92
N GLU A 172 10.94 31.82 -4.02
CA GLU A 172 11.61 31.61 -5.31
C GLU A 172 10.86 30.62 -6.19
N SER A 173 10.34 29.54 -5.59
CA SER A 173 9.57 28.54 -6.32
C SER A 173 8.29 29.11 -6.92
N LEU A 174 7.68 30.10 -6.28
CA LEU A 174 6.47 30.74 -6.79
C LEU A 174 6.75 31.89 -7.76
N THR A 175 7.95 32.49 -7.72
CA THR A 175 8.26 33.75 -8.41
C THR A 175 9.30 33.68 -9.52
N LYS A 176 10.32 32.84 -9.40
CA LYS A 176 11.36 32.74 -10.44
C LYS A 176 10.74 32.28 -11.76
N PRO A 177 11.01 32.92 -12.89
CA PRO A 177 10.50 32.49 -14.19
C PRO A 177 10.78 31.01 -14.46
N ILE A 178 9.89 30.36 -15.20
CA ILE A 178 10.14 28.99 -15.69
C ILE A 178 11.31 29.04 -16.67
N THR A 179 12.27 28.13 -16.49
CA THR A 179 13.42 27.97 -17.37
C THR A 179 13.05 27.18 -18.64
N ASP A 180 13.85 27.32 -19.70
CA ASP A 180 13.68 26.51 -20.92
C ASP A 180 13.77 25.01 -20.64
N GLU A 181 14.55 24.61 -19.63
CA GLU A 181 14.66 23.22 -19.21
C GLU A 181 13.39 22.70 -18.55
N GLU A 182 12.73 23.51 -17.71
CA GLU A 182 11.42 23.21 -17.13
C GLU A 182 10.30 23.14 -18.19
N LEU A 183 10.44 23.82 -19.34
CA LEU A 183 9.49 23.76 -20.46
C LEU A 183 9.75 22.62 -21.44
N LYS A 184 10.97 22.07 -21.47
CA LYS A 184 11.34 21.02 -22.42
C LYS A 184 10.47 19.79 -22.20
N SER A 185 9.81 19.35 -23.28
CA SER A 185 9.07 18.10 -23.29
C SER A 185 9.99 16.94 -22.93
N VAL A 186 9.71 16.31 -21.79
CA VAL A 186 10.37 15.07 -21.40
C VAL A 186 9.50 13.91 -21.85
N ALA A 187 9.87 13.33 -23.00
CA ALA A 187 9.33 12.06 -23.47
C ALA A 187 10.47 11.04 -23.50
N PHE A 188 10.43 10.05 -22.61
CA PHE A 188 11.34 8.91 -22.68
C PHE A 188 10.53 7.63 -22.79
N VAL A 189 10.87 6.82 -23.78
CA VAL A 189 10.43 5.43 -23.82
C VAL A 189 11.24 4.70 -22.76
N ARG A 190 10.58 4.23 -21.71
CA ARG A 190 11.21 3.28 -20.80
C ARG A 190 11.26 1.92 -21.52
N SER A 191 12.37 1.64 -22.19
CA SER A 191 12.58 0.37 -22.87
C SER A 191 12.68 -0.76 -21.86
N THR A 192 12.07 -1.90 -22.17
CA THR A 192 12.18 -3.14 -21.40
C THR A 192 12.76 -4.22 -22.31
N PRO A 193 14.10 -4.26 -22.50
CA PRO A 193 14.72 -5.30 -23.30
C PRO A 193 14.26 -6.68 -22.86
N ARG A 194 13.88 -7.52 -23.83
CA ARG A 194 13.41 -8.89 -23.56
C ARG A 194 14.52 -9.75 -22.94
N LEU A 195 15.77 -9.54 -23.37
CA LEU A 195 16.94 -10.30 -22.95
C LEU A 195 17.99 -9.36 -22.36
N VAL A 196 18.82 -9.91 -21.46
CA VAL A 196 20.08 -9.32 -21.05
C VAL A 196 21.22 -9.96 -21.83
N GLU A 197 22.37 -9.28 -21.91
CA GLU A 197 23.55 -9.84 -22.56
C GLU A 197 24.01 -11.13 -21.86
N PRO A 198 24.38 -12.18 -22.62
CA PRO A 198 24.92 -13.41 -22.05
C PRO A 198 26.20 -13.16 -21.27
N ASP A 199 26.32 -13.80 -20.10
CA ASP A 199 27.52 -13.76 -19.25
C ASP A 199 27.57 -15.04 -18.39
N SER A 200 28.65 -15.20 -17.62
CA SER A 200 28.76 -16.18 -16.56
C SER A 200 27.59 -16.11 -15.56
N LYS A 201 27.26 -17.26 -14.99
CA LYS A 201 26.18 -17.39 -14.00
C LYS A 201 26.35 -16.40 -12.84
N GLU A 202 27.56 -16.27 -12.32
CA GLU A 202 27.91 -15.40 -11.20
C GLU A 202 27.67 -13.92 -11.54
N ASN A 203 28.08 -13.49 -12.74
CA ASN A 203 27.86 -12.13 -13.20
C ASN A 203 26.38 -11.84 -13.44
N LEU A 204 25.62 -12.79 -14.01
CA LEU A 204 24.17 -12.64 -14.18
C LEU A 204 23.44 -12.57 -12.84
N HIS A 205 23.82 -13.38 -11.85
CA HIS A 205 23.25 -13.26 -10.50
C HIS A 205 23.56 -11.89 -9.87
N ARG A 206 24.77 -11.38 -10.03
CA ARG A 206 25.15 -10.04 -9.56
C ARG A 206 24.33 -8.97 -10.28
N LEU A 207 24.21 -9.04 -11.60
CA LEU A 207 23.41 -8.13 -12.42
C LEU A 207 21.96 -8.05 -11.92
N PHE A 208 21.31 -9.18 -11.64
CA PHE A 208 19.93 -9.19 -11.16
C PHE A 208 19.78 -8.59 -9.75
N ARG A 209 20.78 -8.75 -8.87
CA ARG A 209 20.78 -8.08 -7.54
C ARG A 209 21.01 -6.58 -7.67
N ASP A 210 21.99 -6.18 -8.46
CA ASP A 210 22.39 -4.78 -8.62
C ASP A 210 21.30 -3.96 -9.30
N ASN A 211 20.51 -4.59 -10.19
CA ASN A 211 19.33 -3.96 -10.80
C ASN A 211 18.04 -4.10 -9.96
N HIS A 212 18.12 -4.67 -8.76
CA HIS A 212 16.96 -4.93 -7.89
C HIS A 212 15.84 -5.75 -8.56
N TRP A 213 16.18 -6.74 -9.39
CA TRP A 213 15.21 -7.65 -10.02
C TRP A 213 14.96 -8.92 -9.20
N THR A 214 15.65 -9.07 -8.08
CA THR A 214 15.46 -10.18 -7.14
C THR A 214 15.16 -9.67 -5.74
N ASP A 215 14.68 -10.56 -4.89
CA ASP A 215 14.45 -10.40 -3.46
C ASP A 215 15.73 -10.63 -2.64
N GLN A 216 16.91 -10.35 -3.22
CA GLN A 216 18.24 -10.62 -2.65
C GLN A 216 18.60 -12.10 -2.45
N LEU A 217 17.64 -13.02 -2.57
CA LEU A 217 17.90 -14.45 -2.55
C LEU A 217 18.38 -14.96 -3.92
N PRO A 218 19.07 -16.12 -3.98
CA PRO A 218 19.40 -16.77 -5.23
C PRO A 218 18.16 -17.07 -6.07
N ILE A 219 18.28 -16.94 -7.39
CA ILE A 219 17.19 -17.19 -8.35
C ILE A 219 17.55 -18.37 -9.26
N MET A 220 16.56 -18.94 -9.93
CA MET A 220 16.86 -19.69 -11.16
C MET A 220 16.99 -18.69 -12.30
N LEU A 221 18.10 -18.71 -13.05
CA LEU A 221 18.26 -17.81 -14.19
C LEU A 221 17.19 -18.12 -15.25
N PRO A 222 16.35 -17.13 -15.63
CA PRO A 222 15.21 -17.34 -16.52
C PRO A 222 15.66 -17.40 -17.99
N THR A 223 16.34 -18.47 -18.36
CA THR A 223 16.72 -18.74 -19.76
C THR A 223 15.48 -18.97 -20.62
N GLU A 224 15.58 -18.71 -21.92
CA GLU A 224 14.47 -18.87 -22.86
C GLU A 224 13.87 -20.29 -22.80
N GLU A 225 14.70 -21.32 -22.67
CA GLU A 225 14.26 -22.71 -22.50
C GLU A 225 13.39 -22.91 -21.25
N ARG A 226 13.81 -22.37 -20.09
CA ARG A 226 13.05 -22.51 -18.83
C ARG A 226 11.76 -21.71 -18.87
N VAL A 227 11.77 -20.54 -19.51
CA VAL A 227 10.57 -19.73 -19.73
C VAL A 227 9.60 -20.45 -20.66
N ALA A 228 10.08 -21.05 -21.75
CA ALA A 228 9.25 -21.87 -22.64
C ALA A 228 8.62 -23.07 -21.92
N ALA A 229 9.39 -23.75 -21.05
CA ALA A 229 8.88 -24.85 -20.23
C ALA A 229 7.81 -24.37 -19.22
N MET A 230 8.00 -23.20 -18.61
CA MET A 230 7.00 -22.59 -17.71
C MET A 230 5.71 -22.24 -18.44
N LEU A 231 5.83 -21.68 -19.66
CA LEU A 231 4.69 -21.31 -20.50
C LEU A 231 3.83 -22.51 -20.90
N ALA A 232 4.37 -23.72 -20.93
CA ALA A 232 3.59 -24.95 -21.16
C ALA A 232 2.57 -25.25 -20.05
N GLY A 233 2.68 -24.60 -18.89
CA GLY A 233 1.75 -24.72 -17.77
C GLY A 233 0.44 -23.93 -17.92
N THR A 234 0.20 -23.27 -19.06
CA THR A 234 -1.05 -22.55 -19.35
C THR A 234 -1.42 -22.64 -20.83
N ARG A 235 -2.70 -22.45 -21.14
CA ARG A 235 -3.20 -22.33 -22.53
C ARG A 235 -3.12 -20.92 -23.08
N ARG A 236 -2.81 -19.93 -22.25
CA ARG A 236 -2.73 -18.52 -22.63
C ARG A 236 -1.49 -18.24 -23.47
N LYS A 237 -1.59 -17.29 -24.40
CA LYS A 237 -0.46 -16.96 -25.27
C LYS A 237 0.55 -16.12 -24.49
N PRO A 238 1.86 -16.23 -24.78
CA PRO A 238 2.90 -15.48 -24.07
C PRO A 238 2.68 -13.96 -24.03
N ASN A 239 2.11 -13.40 -25.10
CA ASN A 239 1.86 -11.95 -25.23
C ASN A 239 0.48 -11.50 -24.72
N ASP A 240 -0.35 -12.42 -24.21
CA ASP A 240 -1.63 -12.02 -23.63
C ASP A 240 -1.36 -11.15 -22.39
N VAL A 241 -2.05 -10.02 -22.29
CA VAL A 241 -2.01 -9.17 -21.10
C VAL A 241 -2.70 -9.91 -19.95
N VAL A 242 -1.99 -10.01 -18.82
CA VAL A 242 -2.51 -10.64 -17.60
C VAL A 242 -3.16 -9.63 -16.69
N GLY A 243 -2.57 -8.44 -16.57
CA GLY A 243 -3.13 -7.37 -15.77
C GLY A 243 -2.23 -6.14 -15.67
N HIS A 244 -2.60 -5.30 -14.71
CA HIS A 244 -1.93 -4.03 -14.43
C HIS A 244 -1.67 -3.89 -12.94
N MET A 245 -0.50 -3.38 -12.54
CA MET A 245 -0.13 -3.14 -11.14
C MET A 245 0.62 -1.82 -10.97
N ARG A 246 0.63 -1.29 -9.75
CA ARG A 246 1.40 -0.12 -9.35
C ARG A 246 1.88 -0.28 -7.91
N ALA A 247 3.07 0.24 -7.61
CA ALA A 247 3.64 0.18 -6.26
C ALA A 247 2.87 1.01 -5.22
N THR A 248 2.29 2.14 -5.67
CA THR A 248 1.49 3.06 -4.85
C THR A 248 0.41 3.73 -5.69
N GLN A 249 -0.62 4.26 -5.04
CA GLN A 249 -1.77 4.91 -5.69
C GLN A 249 -1.40 6.07 -6.63
N PHE A 250 -0.35 6.83 -6.32
CA PHE A 250 0.07 8.00 -7.09
C PHE A 250 1.11 7.70 -8.17
N ARG A 251 1.35 6.41 -8.43
CA ARG A 251 2.09 5.95 -9.59
C ARG A 251 1.14 5.38 -10.63
N GLU A 252 1.53 5.52 -11.87
CA GLU A 252 0.79 4.96 -12.99
C GLU A 252 0.89 3.43 -12.99
N TYR A 253 -0.14 2.80 -13.53
CA TYR A 253 -0.19 1.35 -13.70
C TYR A 253 0.79 0.90 -14.78
N TRP A 254 1.52 -0.16 -14.49
CA TRP A 254 2.34 -0.90 -15.45
C TRP A 254 1.56 -2.11 -15.94
N GLU A 255 1.68 -2.41 -17.23
CA GLU A 255 1.08 -3.57 -17.88
C GLU A 255 2.06 -4.74 -17.87
N TYR A 256 1.58 -5.98 -17.85
CA TYR A 256 2.45 -7.14 -18.00
C TYR A 256 1.72 -8.32 -18.65
N THR A 257 2.51 -9.15 -19.32
CA THR A 257 2.04 -10.30 -20.11
C THR A 257 2.32 -11.63 -19.41
N VAL A 258 1.77 -12.71 -19.97
CA VAL A 258 2.01 -14.08 -19.51
C VAL A 258 3.51 -14.42 -19.50
N GLU A 259 4.28 -14.03 -20.53
CA GLU A 259 5.74 -14.25 -20.55
C GLU A 259 6.45 -13.52 -19.41
N ASN A 260 6.02 -12.28 -19.08
CA ASN A 260 6.62 -11.55 -17.96
C ASN A 260 6.35 -12.23 -16.61
N VAL A 261 5.16 -12.81 -16.42
CA VAL A 261 4.84 -13.59 -15.23
C VAL A 261 5.66 -14.89 -15.20
N ALA A 262 5.80 -15.58 -16.34
CA ALA A 262 6.58 -16.81 -16.46
C ALA A 262 8.06 -16.61 -16.06
N VAL A 263 8.68 -15.50 -16.49
CA VAL A 263 10.05 -15.14 -16.10
C VAL A 263 10.21 -15.08 -14.58
N ASN A 264 9.27 -14.42 -13.88
CA ASN A 264 9.31 -14.30 -12.41
C ASN A 264 9.02 -15.64 -11.71
N ALA A 265 8.12 -16.45 -12.26
CA ALA A 265 7.83 -17.79 -11.77
C ALA A 265 9.07 -18.70 -11.87
N VAL A 266 9.79 -18.66 -13.00
CA VAL A 266 11.05 -19.38 -13.17
C VAL A 266 12.06 -18.88 -12.13
N MET A 267 12.25 -17.57 -11.99
CA MET A 267 13.19 -17.00 -11.01
C MET A 267 12.95 -17.49 -9.58
N ALA A 268 11.68 -17.66 -9.19
CA ALA A 268 11.29 -18.18 -7.89
C ALA A 268 11.58 -19.68 -7.71
N GLY A 269 11.85 -20.42 -8.79
CA GLY A 269 11.99 -21.87 -8.80
C GLY A 269 10.66 -22.62 -8.86
N ALA A 270 9.57 -21.96 -9.28
CA ALA A 270 8.27 -22.61 -9.42
C ALA A 270 8.29 -23.68 -10.52
N LYS A 271 7.41 -24.68 -10.40
CA LYS A 271 7.18 -25.66 -11.47
C LYS A 271 6.08 -25.19 -12.43
N PRO A 272 6.05 -25.63 -13.70
CA PRO A 272 5.02 -25.25 -14.65
C PRO A 272 3.60 -25.53 -14.18
N GLU A 273 3.38 -26.60 -13.41
CA GLU A 273 2.04 -26.96 -12.89
C GLU A 273 1.50 -25.89 -11.91
N TYR A 274 2.39 -25.10 -11.30
CA TYR A 274 2.00 -24.02 -10.37
C TYR A 274 1.62 -22.74 -11.11
N PHE A 275 1.92 -22.65 -12.41
CA PHE A 275 1.82 -21.42 -13.17
C PHE A 275 0.40 -20.84 -13.24
N PRO A 276 -0.69 -21.63 -13.37
CA PRO A 276 -2.05 -21.10 -13.33
C PRO A 276 -2.37 -20.33 -12.04
N VAL A 277 -1.88 -20.80 -10.88
CA VAL A 277 -2.06 -20.13 -9.59
C VAL A 277 -1.30 -18.79 -9.57
N ILE A 278 -0.08 -18.77 -10.10
CA ILE A 278 0.76 -17.56 -10.18
C ILE A 278 0.13 -16.54 -11.15
N LEU A 279 -0.44 -17.00 -12.27
CA LEU A 279 -1.17 -16.15 -13.21
C LEU A 279 -2.43 -15.57 -12.58
N ALA A 280 -3.20 -16.35 -11.82
CA ALA A 280 -4.37 -15.85 -11.09
C ALA A 280 -3.98 -14.76 -10.07
N LEU A 281 -2.86 -14.94 -9.36
CA LEU A 281 -2.33 -13.91 -8.44
C LEU A 281 -1.93 -12.65 -9.18
N ALA A 282 -1.25 -12.77 -10.33
CA ALA A 282 -0.93 -11.63 -11.17
C ALA A 282 -2.22 -10.93 -11.67
N ALA A 283 -3.18 -11.68 -12.20
CA ALA A 283 -4.46 -11.18 -12.70
C ALA A 283 -5.34 -10.53 -11.64
N SER A 284 -5.08 -10.79 -10.35
CA SER A 284 -5.74 -10.07 -9.26
C SER A 284 -5.54 -8.55 -9.37
N GLY A 285 -4.39 -8.11 -9.92
CA GLY A 285 -3.94 -6.72 -9.94
C GLY A 285 -3.54 -6.18 -8.57
N VAL A 286 -3.62 -7.00 -7.52
CA VAL A 286 -3.18 -6.68 -6.16
C VAL A 286 -1.68 -6.96 -6.09
N THR A 287 -0.92 -6.00 -5.59
CA THR A 287 0.52 -6.18 -5.38
C THR A 287 0.78 -6.78 -4.00
N SER A 288 1.76 -7.67 -3.92
CA SER A 288 2.29 -8.20 -2.66
C SER A 288 3.39 -7.30 -2.06
N ARG A 289 3.78 -6.24 -2.78
CA ARG A 289 4.93 -5.36 -2.51
C ARG A 289 4.53 -3.88 -2.60
N GLU A 290 3.36 -3.54 -2.06
CA GLU A 290 2.93 -2.14 -1.92
C GLU A 290 3.90 -1.33 -1.05
N SER A 291 4.07 -0.05 -1.34
CA SER A 291 4.86 0.84 -0.48
C SER A 291 4.04 1.32 0.70
N SER A 292 4.45 0.94 1.90
CA SER A 292 3.88 1.45 3.15
C SER A 292 4.98 1.71 4.17
N THR A 293 4.96 2.87 4.84
CA THR A 293 5.82 3.14 6.01
C THR A 293 5.61 2.14 7.14
N SER A 294 4.44 1.50 7.21
CA SER A 294 4.13 0.50 8.22
C SER A 294 4.70 -0.89 7.91
N SER A 295 5.44 -1.06 6.82
CA SER A 295 5.99 -2.36 6.39
C SER A 295 4.92 -3.46 6.25
N ALA A 296 3.78 -3.15 5.63
CA ALA A 296 2.75 -4.15 5.37
C ALA A 296 3.28 -5.25 4.42
N ALA A 297 2.89 -6.49 4.66
CA ALA A 297 3.08 -7.61 3.74
C ALA A 297 1.72 -8.12 3.24
N ALA A 298 1.75 -9.04 2.27
CA ALA A 298 0.59 -9.80 1.84
C ALA A 298 0.50 -11.16 2.55
N MET A 299 -0.72 -11.72 2.54
CA MET A 299 -1.05 -13.09 2.89
C MET A 299 -1.96 -13.67 1.81
N VAL A 300 -1.74 -14.94 1.45
CA VAL A 300 -2.54 -15.59 0.41
C VAL A 300 -3.06 -16.94 0.88
N ALA A 301 -4.37 -17.12 0.77
CA ALA A 301 -5.04 -18.40 0.96
C ALA A 301 -5.45 -18.97 -0.40
N VAL A 302 -5.04 -20.20 -0.69
CA VAL A 302 -5.47 -20.97 -1.85
C VAL A 302 -6.59 -21.92 -1.44
N ASN A 303 -7.56 -22.12 -2.32
CA ASN A 303 -8.80 -22.83 -2.09
C ASN A 303 -9.16 -23.75 -3.27
N GLY A 304 -10.00 -24.76 -3.00
CA GLY A 304 -10.54 -25.67 -4.00
C GLY A 304 -9.60 -26.81 -4.42
N PRO A 305 -9.98 -27.58 -5.47
CA PRO A 305 -9.29 -28.79 -5.90
C PRO A 305 -7.79 -28.62 -6.25
N ILE A 306 -7.39 -27.44 -6.75
CA ILE A 306 -6.00 -27.16 -7.12
C ILE A 306 -5.01 -27.40 -5.97
N ARG A 307 -5.45 -27.23 -4.72
CA ARG A 307 -4.62 -27.48 -3.53
C ARG A 307 -4.07 -28.90 -3.53
N HIS A 308 -4.92 -29.88 -3.87
CA HIS A 308 -4.57 -31.29 -3.90
C HIS A 308 -3.76 -31.64 -5.14
N GLU A 309 -4.16 -31.11 -6.30
CA GLU A 309 -3.47 -31.33 -7.58
C GLU A 309 -1.99 -30.91 -7.53
N LEU A 310 -1.70 -29.79 -6.84
CA LEU A 310 -0.35 -29.27 -6.71
C LEU A 310 0.39 -29.78 -5.47
N GLY A 311 -0.28 -30.57 -4.62
CA GLY A 311 0.24 -31.01 -3.33
C GLY A 311 0.58 -29.85 -2.39
N MET A 312 -0.23 -28.78 -2.38
CA MET A 312 -0.06 -27.66 -1.47
C MET A 312 -0.29 -28.08 -0.02
N ASN A 313 0.43 -27.47 0.90
CA ASN A 313 0.30 -27.79 2.32
C ASN A 313 -0.74 -26.89 2.99
N SER A 314 -1.76 -27.51 3.58
CA SER A 314 -2.74 -26.89 4.48
C SER A 314 -2.61 -27.37 5.94
N GLY A 315 -1.72 -28.33 6.19
CA GLY A 315 -1.59 -29.07 7.45
C GLY A 315 -0.45 -28.58 8.35
N ILE A 316 0.35 -29.53 8.88
CA ILE A 316 1.47 -29.23 9.78
C ILE A 316 2.43 -28.27 9.08
N GLY A 317 2.68 -27.12 9.70
CA GLY A 317 3.57 -26.10 9.15
C GLY A 317 3.08 -25.42 7.87
N ALA A 318 1.76 -25.27 7.67
CA ALA A 318 1.16 -24.72 6.44
C ALA A 318 1.74 -23.39 5.95
N THR A 319 2.12 -22.48 6.87
CA THR A 319 2.77 -21.19 6.55
C THR A 319 4.29 -21.22 6.73
N GLY A 320 4.88 -22.40 6.86
CA GLY A 320 6.31 -22.61 7.02
C GLY A 320 6.98 -23.04 5.72
N PRO A 321 8.32 -23.14 5.70
CA PRO A 321 9.09 -23.45 4.49
C PRO A 321 9.09 -24.96 4.12
N TYR A 322 8.05 -25.71 4.49
CA TYR A 322 8.03 -27.18 4.43
C TYR A 322 7.35 -27.74 3.18
N ASN A 323 6.89 -26.88 2.26
CA ASN A 323 6.24 -27.30 1.03
C ASN A 323 6.72 -26.46 -0.16
N HIS A 324 7.13 -27.13 -1.23
CA HIS A 324 7.70 -26.49 -2.41
C HIS A 324 6.69 -25.61 -3.16
N ALA A 325 5.43 -26.05 -3.29
CA ALA A 325 4.38 -25.27 -3.95
C ALA A 325 4.10 -23.98 -3.18
N ASN A 326 3.81 -24.07 -1.87
CA ASN A 326 3.58 -22.90 -1.02
C ASN A 326 4.78 -21.92 -1.07
N ALA A 327 6.02 -22.45 -0.95
CA ALA A 327 7.23 -21.64 -0.93
C ALA A 327 7.45 -20.87 -2.25
N THR A 328 7.38 -21.59 -3.38
CA THR A 328 7.74 -21.03 -4.69
C THR A 328 6.62 -20.18 -5.31
N ILE A 329 5.34 -20.53 -5.12
CA ILE A 329 4.22 -19.68 -5.56
C ILE A 329 4.22 -18.37 -4.78
N GLY A 330 4.38 -18.43 -3.46
CA GLY A 330 4.44 -17.25 -2.60
C GLY A 330 5.61 -16.33 -2.95
N ARG A 331 6.79 -16.91 -3.22
CA ARG A 331 7.97 -16.14 -3.67
C ARG A 331 7.80 -15.57 -5.08
N ALA A 332 7.21 -16.33 -6.01
CA ALA A 332 6.91 -15.87 -7.36
C ALA A 332 5.98 -14.64 -7.33
N TYR A 333 4.98 -14.65 -6.45
CA TYR A 333 4.10 -13.50 -6.25
C TYR A 333 4.83 -12.25 -5.76
N GLY A 334 5.84 -12.41 -4.88
CA GLY A 334 6.72 -11.32 -4.45
C GLY A 334 7.57 -10.75 -5.58
N LEU A 335 8.25 -11.63 -6.33
CA LEU A 335 9.12 -11.23 -7.45
C LEU A 335 8.33 -10.56 -8.56
N LEU A 336 7.19 -11.14 -8.98
CA LEU A 336 6.36 -10.54 -10.02
C LEU A 336 5.80 -9.20 -9.55
N SER A 337 5.38 -9.07 -8.29
CA SER A 337 4.87 -7.79 -7.77
C SER A 337 5.93 -6.70 -7.86
N GLN A 338 7.16 -6.98 -7.45
CA GLN A 338 8.29 -6.04 -7.54
C GLN A 338 8.67 -5.69 -8.98
N ASN A 339 8.78 -6.69 -9.86
CA ASN A 339 9.32 -6.51 -11.20
C ASN A 339 8.29 -6.03 -12.23
N LEU A 340 7.00 -6.27 -12.00
CA LEU A 340 5.93 -5.96 -12.95
C LEU A 340 5.21 -4.64 -12.63
N GLN A 341 5.26 -4.16 -11.39
CA GLN A 341 4.66 -2.86 -10.99
C GLN A 341 5.58 -1.65 -11.17
N GLY A 342 6.83 -1.87 -11.61
CA GLY A 342 7.82 -0.81 -11.76
C GLY A 342 8.43 -0.29 -10.46
N GLY A 343 8.56 -1.13 -9.43
CA GLY A 343 9.20 -0.73 -8.18
C GLY A 343 8.97 -1.65 -6.99
N SER A 344 9.53 -1.25 -5.85
CA SER A 344 9.60 -1.88 -4.51
C SER A 344 11.03 -1.73 -3.96
N VAL A 345 11.73 -0.67 -4.39
CA VAL A 345 13.13 -0.38 -4.06
C VAL A 345 13.16 0.53 -2.83
N PRO A 346 13.81 0.12 -1.72
CA PRO A 346 13.94 0.94 -0.53
C PRO A 346 14.46 2.36 -0.85
N GLY A 347 13.81 3.39 -0.29
CA GLY A 347 14.20 4.80 -0.48
C GLY A 347 13.75 5.44 -1.80
N LEU A 348 13.28 4.65 -2.77
CA LEU A 348 12.84 5.16 -4.08
C LEU A 348 11.38 4.87 -4.39
N SER A 349 10.92 3.66 -4.07
CA SER A 349 9.55 3.20 -4.33
C SER A 349 8.98 2.33 -3.22
N TYR A 350 9.79 1.97 -2.23
CA TYR A 350 9.38 1.33 -0.98
C TYR A 350 9.94 2.12 0.21
N MET A 351 9.12 2.36 1.24
CA MET A 351 9.48 3.24 2.37
C MET A 351 9.13 2.64 3.74
N GLY A 352 9.04 1.31 3.86
CA GLY A 352 8.75 0.66 5.14
C GLY A 352 9.81 0.91 6.20
N SER A 353 9.38 1.39 7.37
CA SER A 353 10.28 1.85 8.43
C SER A 353 11.12 0.72 9.05
N GLN A 354 10.56 -0.49 9.17
CA GLN A 354 11.23 -1.65 9.80
C GLN A 354 11.48 -2.81 8.83
N GLY A 355 10.83 -2.82 7.67
CA GLY A 355 10.70 -4.03 6.85
C GLY A 355 9.77 -5.07 7.46
N ASN A 356 9.54 -6.17 6.73
CA ASN A 356 8.67 -7.27 7.16
C ASN A 356 9.07 -8.57 6.45
N ASN A 357 9.51 -9.57 7.23
CA ASN A 357 9.98 -10.85 6.70
C ASN A 357 8.88 -11.70 6.05
N TYR A 358 7.60 -11.45 6.35
CA TYR A 358 6.51 -12.13 5.65
C TYR A 358 6.52 -11.84 4.15
N SER A 359 7.08 -10.71 3.73
CA SER A 359 7.14 -10.28 2.32
C SER A 359 8.04 -11.13 1.42
N TYR A 360 8.83 -12.06 1.96
CA TYR A 360 9.63 -13.00 1.16
C TYR A 360 8.78 -14.13 0.56
N ASN A 361 7.75 -14.56 1.28
CA ASN A 361 6.85 -15.63 0.84
C ASN A 361 5.38 -15.19 0.72
N ASN A 362 5.02 -14.03 1.28
CA ASN A 362 3.66 -13.50 1.31
C ASN A 362 2.66 -14.46 1.99
N MET A 363 3.13 -15.15 3.04
CA MET A 363 2.38 -16.14 3.82
C MET A 363 1.45 -16.98 2.95
N MET A 364 2.02 -17.69 1.98
CA MET A 364 1.27 -18.51 1.03
C MET A 364 0.89 -19.84 1.68
N PHE A 365 -0.40 -20.14 1.75
CA PHE A 365 -0.89 -21.43 2.26
C PHE A 365 -2.20 -21.86 1.59
N ALA A 366 -2.51 -23.14 1.72
CA ALA A 366 -3.79 -23.72 1.35
C ALA A 366 -4.73 -23.74 2.57
N GLU A 367 -5.99 -23.35 2.43
CA GLU A 367 -7.00 -23.60 3.48
C GLU A 367 -7.14 -25.11 3.71
N ASN A 368 -7.43 -25.55 4.93
CA ASN A 368 -7.71 -26.94 5.26
C ASN A 368 -9.22 -27.21 5.25
N GLU A 369 -9.79 -27.25 4.06
CA GLU A 369 -11.25 -27.35 3.84
C GLU A 369 -11.83 -28.65 4.41
N GLU A 370 -11.10 -29.76 4.29
CA GLU A 370 -11.54 -31.09 4.70
C GLU A 370 -11.58 -31.27 6.22
N ARG A 371 -10.82 -30.45 6.95
CA ARG A 371 -10.78 -30.45 8.42
C ARG A 371 -11.48 -29.25 9.03
N SER A 372 -11.96 -28.31 8.21
CA SER A 372 -12.76 -27.18 8.64
C SER A 372 -14.16 -27.65 9.05
N PRO A 373 -14.70 -27.20 10.20
CA PRO A 373 -16.10 -27.46 10.54
C PRO A 373 -17.07 -26.53 9.79
N TRP A 374 -16.56 -25.54 9.05
CA TRP A 374 -17.34 -24.56 8.30
C TRP A 374 -16.99 -24.59 6.81
N GLU A 375 -17.84 -23.96 6.01
CA GLU A 375 -17.61 -23.82 4.58
C GLU A 375 -16.27 -23.12 4.24
N PRO A 376 -15.62 -23.49 3.14
CA PRO A 376 -14.38 -22.86 2.66
C PRO A 376 -14.53 -21.36 2.44
N PHE A 377 -13.43 -20.61 2.63
CA PHE A 377 -13.40 -19.16 2.49
C PHE A 377 -13.85 -18.68 1.10
N HIS A 378 -13.45 -19.35 0.02
CA HIS A 378 -13.85 -18.96 -1.34
C HIS A 378 -15.36 -19.10 -1.60
N VAL A 379 -16.03 -20.04 -0.93
CA VAL A 379 -17.49 -20.21 -1.03
C VAL A 379 -18.20 -19.01 -0.41
N GLN A 380 -17.72 -18.50 0.73
CA GLN A 380 -18.20 -17.24 1.32
C GLN A 380 -17.97 -16.01 0.42
N ARG A 381 -17.12 -16.14 -0.62
CA ARG A 381 -16.87 -15.10 -1.65
C ARG A 381 -17.69 -15.31 -2.92
N GLY A 382 -18.60 -16.26 -2.94
CA GLY A 382 -19.52 -16.50 -4.04
C GLY A 382 -19.02 -17.48 -5.10
N PHE A 383 -17.94 -18.20 -4.84
CA PHE A 383 -17.45 -19.27 -5.73
C PHE A 383 -18.07 -20.63 -5.37
N LEU A 384 -18.08 -21.56 -6.31
CA LEU A 384 -18.50 -22.94 -6.05
C LEU A 384 -17.41 -23.68 -5.29
N SER A 385 -17.78 -24.68 -4.49
CA SER A 385 -16.81 -25.54 -3.78
C SER A 385 -15.88 -26.34 -4.71
N THR A 386 -16.24 -26.42 -5.99
CA THR A 386 -15.45 -27.06 -7.05
C THR A 386 -14.48 -26.09 -7.73
N ASP A 387 -14.63 -24.79 -7.51
CA ASP A 387 -13.78 -23.78 -8.13
C ASP A 387 -12.46 -23.70 -7.39
N SER A 388 -11.36 -23.58 -8.14
CA SER A 388 -10.06 -23.29 -7.57
C SER A 388 -9.82 -21.79 -7.54
N THR A 389 -9.42 -21.25 -6.39
CA THR A 389 -9.25 -19.80 -6.24
C THR A 389 -8.03 -19.44 -5.40
N VAL A 390 -7.60 -18.18 -5.53
CA VAL A 390 -6.65 -17.54 -4.63
C VAL A 390 -7.28 -16.29 -4.03
N SER A 391 -7.10 -16.13 -2.72
CA SER A 391 -7.60 -14.98 -1.94
C SER A 391 -6.43 -14.19 -1.37
N VAL A 392 -6.34 -12.91 -1.70
CA VAL A 392 -5.25 -12.01 -1.30
C VAL A 392 -5.68 -11.09 -0.16
N PHE A 393 -4.82 -10.94 0.84
CA PHE A 393 -4.95 -10.01 1.95
C PHE A 393 -3.71 -9.12 2.04
N ASN A 394 -3.88 -7.86 2.41
CA ASN A 394 -2.80 -6.89 2.66
C ASN A 394 -2.80 -6.44 4.12
N GLY A 395 -1.78 -5.70 4.54
CA GLY A 395 -1.69 -5.14 5.90
C GLY A 395 -1.02 -6.05 6.92
N CYS A 396 -0.62 -7.26 6.52
CA CYS A 396 -0.05 -8.34 7.34
C CYS A 396 1.25 -7.97 8.07
N ARG A 397 1.14 -7.28 9.20
CA ARG A 397 2.27 -6.77 10.02
C ARG A 397 2.13 -6.99 11.53
N SER A 398 0.99 -7.53 11.98
CA SER A 398 0.73 -7.82 13.38
C SER A 398 0.16 -9.23 13.53
N THR A 399 0.62 -9.94 14.56
CA THR A 399 0.14 -11.28 14.89
C THR A 399 -0.02 -11.42 16.41
N ALA A 400 -1.20 -11.87 16.83
CA ALA A 400 -1.44 -12.35 18.19
C ALA A 400 -1.76 -13.84 18.13
N PHE A 401 -1.18 -14.66 18.99
CA PHE A 401 -1.43 -16.11 19.00
C PHE A 401 -1.81 -16.60 20.39
N THR A 402 -2.50 -17.73 20.44
CA THR A 402 -2.81 -18.44 21.68
C THR A 402 -2.94 -19.93 21.45
N LEU A 403 -3.13 -20.69 22.53
CA LEU A 403 -3.32 -22.14 22.51
C LEU A 403 -4.73 -22.50 22.95
N GLY A 404 -5.53 -22.98 22.00
CA GLY A 404 -6.90 -23.44 22.19
C GLY A 404 -7.83 -22.39 22.81
N LEU A 405 -8.98 -22.86 23.27
CA LEU A 405 -9.97 -22.10 24.03
C LEU A 405 -10.16 -22.77 25.40
N ARG A 406 -9.60 -22.16 26.45
CA ARG A 406 -9.69 -22.67 27.83
C ARG A 406 -11.09 -22.48 28.41
N ALA A 407 -11.57 -23.46 29.18
CA ALA A 407 -12.95 -23.52 29.69
C ALA A 407 -13.46 -22.22 30.34
N GLU A 408 -12.68 -21.58 31.21
CA GLU A 408 -13.16 -20.47 32.06
C GLU A 408 -13.02 -19.08 31.41
N HIS A 409 -11.91 -18.82 30.72
CA HIS A 409 -11.51 -17.45 30.35
C HIS A 409 -11.22 -17.23 28.86
N TRP A 410 -11.53 -18.20 27.99
CA TRP A 410 -11.22 -18.06 26.56
C TRP A 410 -11.76 -16.77 25.93
N ARG A 411 -12.97 -16.32 26.32
CA ARG A 411 -13.55 -15.07 25.81
C ARG A 411 -12.67 -13.87 26.10
N ASN A 412 -12.12 -13.80 27.32
CA ASN A 412 -11.20 -12.73 27.71
C ASN A 412 -9.87 -12.85 26.97
N HIS A 413 -9.34 -14.06 26.81
CA HIS A 413 -8.12 -14.27 26.03
C HIS A 413 -8.27 -13.79 24.58
N VAL A 414 -9.38 -14.12 23.92
CA VAL A 414 -9.66 -13.65 22.56
C VAL A 414 -9.87 -12.13 22.53
N ARG A 415 -10.58 -11.55 23.50
CA ARG A 415 -10.69 -10.08 23.64
C ARG A 415 -9.32 -9.42 23.77
N HIS A 416 -8.41 -9.97 24.57
CA HIS A 416 -7.06 -9.43 24.72
C HIS A 416 -6.28 -9.49 23.39
N MET A 417 -6.41 -10.59 22.63
CA MET A 417 -5.81 -10.68 21.30
C MET A 417 -6.37 -9.61 20.35
N LEU A 418 -7.69 -9.39 20.35
CA LEU A 418 -8.35 -8.37 19.53
C LEU A 418 -7.96 -6.95 19.93
N ARG A 419 -7.88 -6.67 21.24
CA ARG A 419 -7.44 -5.37 21.77
C ARG A 419 -5.97 -5.06 21.46
N GLY A 420 -5.14 -6.08 21.29
CA GLY A 420 -3.75 -5.94 20.83
C GLY A 420 -3.62 -5.51 19.36
N MET A 421 -4.73 -5.45 18.61
CA MET A 421 -4.72 -5.03 17.21
C MET A 421 -5.02 -3.55 17.06
N ASP A 422 -4.36 -2.93 16.08
CA ASP A 422 -4.69 -1.58 15.64
C ASP A 422 -6.09 -1.56 14.96
N PRO A 423 -6.96 -0.57 15.24
CA PRO A 423 -8.29 -0.50 14.63
C PRO A 423 -8.32 -0.42 13.09
N LEU A 424 -7.23 -0.01 12.43
CA LEU A 424 -7.09 -0.03 10.96
C LEU A 424 -6.68 -1.41 10.42
N SER A 425 -6.33 -2.36 11.29
CA SER A 425 -5.83 -3.68 10.90
C SER A 425 -6.84 -4.77 11.28
N PRO A 426 -7.86 -5.02 10.43
CA PRO A 426 -8.93 -5.93 10.78
C PRO A 426 -8.43 -7.37 10.96
N PRO A 427 -9.08 -8.16 11.84
CA PRO A 427 -8.60 -9.48 12.20
C PRO A 427 -8.99 -10.55 11.17
N THR A 428 -8.00 -11.29 10.69
CA THR A 428 -8.18 -12.58 10.04
C THR A 428 -7.73 -13.70 11.00
N LEU A 429 -8.66 -14.49 11.50
CA LEU A 429 -8.42 -15.65 12.36
C LEU A 429 -7.88 -16.80 11.51
N LEU A 430 -6.67 -17.24 11.82
CA LEU A 430 -6.03 -18.43 11.24
C LEU A 430 -6.08 -19.55 12.29
N LEU A 431 -7.02 -20.47 12.11
CA LEU A 431 -7.38 -21.48 13.11
C LEU A 431 -6.83 -22.85 12.76
N ASP A 432 -6.11 -23.49 13.68
CA ASP A 432 -5.92 -24.93 13.63
C ASP A 432 -7.29 -25.64 13.74
N PRO A 433 -7.51 -26.78 13.06
CA PRO A 433 -8.79 -27.47 13.11
C PRO A 433 -9.26 -27.84 14.54
N ILE A 434 -8.33 -28.06 15.49
CA ILE A 434 -8.68 -28.25 16.91
C ILE A 434 -9.36 -26.99 17.47
N ALA A 435 -8.77 -25.81 17.25
CA ALA A 435 -9.32 -24.54 17.74
C ALA A 435 -10.64 -24.20 17.05
N ALA A 436 -10.76 -24.49 15.75
CA ALA A 436 -12.02 -24.32 15.00
C ALA A 436 -13.16 -25.14 15.62
N ARG A 437 -12.92 -26.42 15.96
CA ARG A 437 -13.92 -27.25 16.65
C ARG A 437 -14.25 -26.76 18.06
N GLN A 438 -13.28 -26.24 18.81
CA GLN A 438 -13.54 -25.65 20.12
C GLN A 438 -14.47 -24.43 20.03
N PHE A 439 -14.37 -23.62 18.98
CA PHE A 439 -15.37 -22.56 18.73
C PHE A 439 -16.75 -23.16 18.45
N VAL A 440 -16.85 -24.24 17.67
CA VAL A 440 -18.13 -24.94 17.44
C VAL A 440 -18.72 -25.48 18.75
N GLU A 441 -17.90 -26.10 19.61
CA GLU A 441 -18.30 -26.57 20.96
C GLU A 441 -18.79 -25.42 21.85
N HIS A 442 -18.33 -24.20 21.61
CA HIS A 442 -18.80 -22.98 22.27
C HIS A 442 -20.00 -22.29 21.57
N GLY A 443 -20.60 -22.93 20.55
CA GLY A 443 -21.85 -22.52 19.92
C GLY A 443 -21.69 -21.78 18.58
N PHE A 444 -20.47 -21.64 18.05
CA PHE A 444 -20.24 -21.00 16.74
C PHE A 444 -20.36 -22.02 15.60
N THR A 445 -21.58 -22.43 15.30
CA THR A 445 -21.89 -23.40 14.23
C THR A 445 -21.64 -22.86 12.81
N THR A 446 -21.50 -21.55 12.64
CA THR A 446 -21.17 -20.88 11.38
C THR A 446 -20.03 -19.87 11.57
N LYS A 447 -19.28 -19.55 10.50
CA LYS A 447 -18.24 -18.51 10.54
C LYS A 447 -18.86 -17.14 10.85
N GLU A 448 -20.07 -16.87 10.37
CA GLU A 448 -20.82 -15.63 10.56
C GLU A 448 -21.15 -15.38 12.04
N GLN A 449 -21.49 -16.44 12.80
CA GLN A 449 -21.69 -16.33 14.25
C GLN A 449 -20.39 -15.96 14.98
N LEU A 450 -19.26 -16.53 14.57
CA LEU A 450 -17.95 -16.19 15.15
C LEU A 450 -17.55 -14.76 14.78
N ILE A 451 -17.75 -14.36 13.52
CA ILE A 451 -17.51 -13.00 13.03
C ILE A 451 -18.35 -11.97 13.79
N ALA A 452 -19.64 -12.22 13.97
CA ALA A 452 -20.54 -11.35 14.73
C ALA A 452 -20.08 -11.25 16.20
N TRP A 453 -19.69 -12.36 16.81
CA TRP A 453 -19.16 -12.34 18.17
C TRP A 453 -17.84 -11.56 18.27
N VAL A 454 -16.91 -11.72 17.32
CA VAL A 454 -15.66 -10.95 17.26
C VAL A 454 -15.97 -9.46 17.12
N HIS A 455 -16.87 -9.10 16.20
CA HIS A 455 -17.33 -7.71 16.03
C HIS A 455 -17.83 -7.14 17.37
N ASP A 456 -18.77 -7.82 18.01
CA ASP A 456 -19.41 -7.34 19.25
C ASP A 456 -18.46 -7.28 20.45
N ASN A 457 -17.35 -8.03 20.42
CA ASN A 457 -16.38 -8.11 21.51
C ASN A 457 -15.10 -7.31 21.24
N ALA A 458 -14.86 -6.86 20.00
CA ALA A 458 -13.79 -5.94 19.64
C ALA A 458 -14.29 -4.48 19.81
N ARG A 459 -14.44 -4.05 21.07
CA ARG A 459 -14.89 -2.70 21.41
C ARG A 459 -13.85 -1.92 22.22
N ILE A 460 -13.89 -0.61 22.09
CA ILE A 460 -12.96 0.35 22.70
C ILE A 460 -13.71 1.67 22.97
N ALA A 461 -13.27 2.45 23.95
CA ALA A 461 -13.86 3.77 24.20
C ALA A 461 -13.70 4.67 22.97
N ALA A 462 -14.74 5.43 22.61
CA ALA A 462 -14.73 6.30 21.44
C ALA A 462 -13.55 7.29 21.48
N ARG A 463 -13.24 7.87 22.65
CA ARG A 463 -12.08 8.78 22.78
C ARG A 463 -10.77 8.12 22.38
N GLU A 464 -10.58 6.84 22.69
CA GLU A 464 -9.34 6.12 22.41
C GLU A 464 -9.30 5.71 20.94
N TYR A 465 -10.42 5.22 20.38
CA TYR A 465 -10.52 4.91 18.95
C TYR A 465 -10.17 6.11 18.08
N TRP A 466 -10.79 7.26 18.36
CA TRP A 466 -10.57 8.47 17.59
C TRP A 466 -9.20 9.09 17.84
N ASP A 467 -8.49 8.71 18.90
CA ASP A 467 -7.12 9.17 19.18
C ASP A 467 -6.04 8.30 18.51
N TYR A 468 -6.40 7.13 17.95
CA TYR A 468 -5.45 6.36 17.14
C TYR A 468 -5.01 7.15 15.91
N GLN A 469 -3.70 7.29 15.72
CA GLN A 469 -3.14 8.05 14.59
C GLN A 469 -3.63 7.54 13.22
N LEU A 470 -3.67 6.22 13.05
CA LEU A 470 -4.16 5.62 11.81
C LEU A 470 -5.66 5.85 11.60
N VAL A 471 -6.45 5.92 12.68
CA VAL A 471 -7.88 6.27 12.60
C VAL A 471 -8.02 7.75 12.22
N GLN A 472 -7.26 8.66 12.83
CA GLN A 472 -7.24 10.08 12.49
C GLN A 472 -6.93 10.34 11.01
N ASN A 473 -6.00 9.57 10.44
CA ASN A 473 -5.59 9.74 9.05
C ASN A 473 -6.58 9.16 8.02
N TYR A 474 -7.11 7.97 8.29
CA TYR A 474 -7.78 7.17 7.25
C TYR A 474 -9.28 6.98 7.48
N ILE A 475 -9.77 7.17 8.71
CA ILE A 475 -11.17 6.93 9.07
C ILE A 475 -11.87 8.22 9.48
N TYR A 476 -11.24 9.04 10.34
CA TYR A 476 -11.85 10.26 10.86
C TYR A 476 -12.33 11.22 9.76
N PRO A 477 -11.57 11.49 8.67
CA PRO A 477 -12.06 12.36 7.60
C PRO A 477 -13.35 11.79 6.98
N ARG A 478 -13.38 10.49 6.69
CA ARG A 478 -14.57 9.80 6.14
C ARG A 478 -15.78 9.92 7.05
N ALA A 479 -15.57 9.76 8.36
CA ALA A 479 -16.61 9.96 9.37
C ALA A 479 -17.16 11.40 9.33
N THR A 480 -16.28 12.41 9.25
CA THR A 480 -16.69 13.82 9.17
C THR A 480 -17.44 14.16 7.87
N PHE A 481 -17.24 13.38 6.80
CA PHE A 481 -17.99 13.50 5.55
C PHE A 481 -19.30 12.69 5.52
N GLY A 482 -19.69 12.08 6.65
CA GLY A 482 -20.96 11.36 6.76
C GLY A 482 -20.92 9.92 6.28
N GLU A 483 -19.73 9.32 6.07
CA GLU A 483 -19.63 7.94 5.65
C GLU A 483 -19.96 6.96 6.80
N GLU A 484 -20.98 6.12 6.59
CA GLU A 484 -21.41 5.12 7.57
C GLU A 484 -20.55 3.83 7.48
N PRO A 485 -20.29 3.13 8.61
CA PRO A 485 -20.85 3.39 9.95
C PRO A 485 -20.05 4.40 10.80
N TRP A 486 -18.99 5.00 10.26
CA TRP A 486 -18.08 5.85 11.04
C TRP A 486 -18.72 7.17 11.46
N ALA A 487 -19.58 7.76 10.62
CA ALA A 487 -20.32 8.96 10.95
C ALA A 487 -21.24 8.77 12.17
N THR A 488 -21.90 7.61 12.29
CA THR A 488 -22.65 7.24 13.50
C THR A 488 -21.72 7.07 14.69
N ARG A 489 -20.61 6.35 14.54
CA ARG A 489 -19.63 6.12 15.63
C ARG A 489 -18.99 7.41 16.14
N LEU A 490 -18.88 8.45 15.30
CA LEU A 490 -18.31 9.75 15.67
C LEU A 490 -19.21 10.52 16.65
N LYS A 491 -20.50 10.21 16.69
CA LYS A 491 -21.48 10.84 17.60
C LYS A 491 -21.51 10.21 18.99
N ALA A 492 -20.79 9.09 19.19
CA ALA A 492 -20.75 8.36 20.45
C ALA A 492 -20.11 9.21 21.58
N GLY A 493 -20.57 9.01 22.81
CA GLY A 493 -19.94 9.66 23.97
C GLY A 493 -18.48 9.22 24.15
N PRO A 494 -17.60 10.03 24.77
CA PRO A 494 -16.16 9.72 24.84
C PRO A 494 -15.83 8.38 25.53
N ASP A 495 -16.63 7.98 26.53
CA ASP A 495 -16.51 6.70 27.25
C ASP A 495 -17.38 5.58 26.65
N GLU A 496 -18.18 5.88 25.63
CA GLU A 496 -19.02 4.88 24.98
C GLU A 496 -18.15 3.89 24.21
N LEU A 497 -18.44 2.60 24.39
CA LEU A 497 -17.71 1.52 23.72
C LEU A 497 -18.22 1.38 22.29
N ILE A 498 -17.38 1.75 21.33
CA ILE A 498 -17.65 1.58 19.89
C ILE A 498 -16.90 0.38 19.32
N HIS A 499 -17.45 -0.18 18.24
CA HIS A 499 -16.85 -1.30 17.51
C HIS A 499 -15.57 -0.84 16.81
N MET A 500 -14.48 -1.60 16.97
CA MET A 500 -13.21 -1.34 16.29
C MET A 500 -13.31 -1.65 14.80
N PHE A 501 -13.88 -2.81 14.47
CA PHE A 501 -13.92 -3.36 13.12
C PHE A 501 -15.35 -3.38 12.58
N ARG A 502 -15.53 -3.53 11.27
CA ARG A 502 -16.83 -3.83 10.68
C ARG A 502 -16.95 -5.35 10.47
N PRO A 503 -18.14 -5.96 10.56
CA PRO A 503 -18.29 -7.41 10.40
C PRO A 503 -17.70 -7.92 9.08
N GLU A 504 -17.89 -7.17 7.98
CA GLU A 504 -17.42 -7.51 6.65
C GLU A 504 -15.90 -7.49 6.48
N ASP A 505 -15.15 -6.91 7.42
CA ASP A 505 -13.68 -6.87 7.41
C ASP A 505 -13.06 -8.01 8.24
N ILE A 506 -13.86 -8.75 9.02
CA ILE A 506 -13.38 -9.83 9.90
C ILE A 506 -13.46 -11.16 9.15
N HIS A 507 -12.38 -11.94 9.21
CA HIS A 507 -12.27 -13.18 8.42
C HIS A 507 -11.83 -14.36 9.26
N VAL A 508 -12.20 -15.57 8.82
CA VAL A 508 -11.86 -16.84 9.48
C VAL A 508 -11.43 -17.85 8.42
N VAL A 509 -10.22 -18.39 8.57
CA VAL A 509 -9.64 -19.38 7.67
C VAL A 509 -9.04 -20.51 8.50
N VAL A 510 -9.34 -21.76 8.14
CA VAL A 510 -8.82 -22.94 8.85
C VAL A 510 -7.56 -23.45 8.17
N MET A 511 -6.48 -23.65 8.92
CA MET A 511 -5.21 -24.22 8.45
C MET A 511 -4.46 -24.82 9.64
N GLY A 512 -3.66 -25.84 9.42
CA GLY A 512 -2.96 -26.55 10.49
C GLY A 512 -3.25 -28.05 10.44
N GLY A 513 -2.39 -28.78 11.14
CA GLY A 513 -2.37 -30.24 11.11
C GLY A 513 -2.75 -30.90 12.43
N GLU A 514 -3.36 -30.17 13.36
CA GLU A 514 -3.90 -30.70 14.62
C GLU A 514 -2.85 -31.33 15.53
N THR A 515 -1.59 -30.91 15.39
CA THR A 515 -0.53 -31.31 16.32
C THR A 515 -0.76 -30.70 17.70
N ASN A 516 -1.37 -29.52 17.76
CA ASN A 516 -1.87 -28.86 18.95
C ASN A 516 -2.84 -27.74 18.54
N GLY A 517 -3.69 -27.26 19.46
CA GLY A 517 -4.68 -26.21 19.18
C GLY A 517 -4.11 -24.79 19.06
N TYR A 518 -2.86 -24.61 18.62
CA TYR A 518 -2.29 -23.27 18.43
C TYR A 518 -2.96 -22.56 17.26
N TRP A 519 -3.39 -21.32 17.48
CA TRP A 519 -4.00 -20.50 16.46
C TRP A 519 -3.63 -19.04 16.66
N ARG A 520 -3.90 -18.21 15.64
CA ARG A 520 -3.52 -16.79 15.66
C ARG A 520 -4.53 -15.91 14.96
N ILE A 521 -4.50 -14.64 15.32
CA ILE A 521 -5.13 -13.56 14.58
C ILE A 521 -4.02 -12.83 13.82
N MET A 522 -4.20 -12.71 12.52
CA MET A 522 -3.37 -11.90 11.64
C MET A 522 -4.10 -10.59 11.33
N GLY A 523 -3.43 -9.46 11.49
CA GLY A 523 -3.95 -8.18 10.98
C GLY A 523 -3.87 -8.16 9.47
N GLY A 524 -5.01 -8.26 8.79
CA GLY A 524 -5.04 -8.45 7.34
C GLY A 524 -6.38 -8.06 6.74
N SER A 525 -6.35 -7.12 5.81
CA SER A 525 -7.52 -6.66 5.06
C SER A 525 -7.65 -7.47 3.78
N TYR A 526 -8.77 -8.18 3.61
CA TYR A 526 -9.11 -8.84 2.36
C TYR A 526 -9.11 -7.85 1.20
N GLN A 527 -8.49 -8.24 0.08
CA GLN A 527 -8.44 -7.43 -1.13
C GLN A 527 -9.35 -8.03 -2.21
N LYS A 528 -9.07 -9.28 -2.60
CA LYS A 528 -9.73 -9.91 -3.75
C LYS A 528 -9.57 -11.44 -3.72
N THR A 529 -10.59 -12.14 -4.19
CA THR A 529 -10.54 -13.55 -4.59
C THR A 529 -10.66 -13.62 -6.11
N VAL A 530 -9.82 -14.45 -6.74
CA VAL A 530 -9.77 -14.65 -8.19
C VAL A 530 -9.72 -16.13 -8.52
N SER A 531 -10.38 -16.51 -9.62
CA SER A 531 -10.38 -17.88 -10.13
C SER A 531 -9.01 -18.27 -10.69
N VAL A 532 -8.57 -19.47 -10.35
CA VAL A 532 -7.40 -20.14 -10.95
C VAL A 532 -7.80 -20.87 -12.23
N ASP A 533 -9.04 -21.33 -12.33
CA ASP A 533 -9.49 -22.21 -13.41
C ASP A 533 -9.50 -21.50 -14.77
N GLU A 534 -9.60 -20.17 -14.80
CA GLU A 534 -9.46 -19.34 -16.00
C GLU A 534 -8.05 -19.35 -16.63
N TRP A 535 -7.05 -19.86 -15.90
CA TRP A 535 -5.64 -19.80 -16.28
C TRP A 535 -5.01 -21.18 -16.58
N ARG A 536 -5.79 -22.25 -16.44
CA ARG A 536 -5.39 -23.65 -16.69
C ARG A 536 -5.27 -24.01 -18.18
#